data_AF-A0A2R3Q9N5-F1
#
_entry.id   AF-A0A2R3Q9N5-F1
#
_cell.length_a   1.000
_cell.length_b   1.000
_cell.length_c   1.000
_cell.angle_alpha   90.00
_cell.angle_beta   90.00
_cell.angle_gamma   90.00
#
_symmetry.space_group_name_H-M   'P 1'
#
loop_
_entity.id
_entity.type
_entity.pdbx_description
1 polymer ?
#
loop_
_entity_poly.entity_id
_entity_poly.type
_entity_poly.pdbx_seq_one_letter_code
_entity_poly.pdbx_strand_id
1 'polypeptide(L)'
;MSIFTRHGADTSLGRIAHATATLPSGALLQATAYNELRGVHLGLITGVGQAYAMAFTPCEARAVAAELVACADALDQHGRG
;
A
#
# COMPACT_ATOMS: atom_id res chain seq x y z
N MET A 1 -2.87 -13.33 8.93
CA MET A 1 -1.96 -12.17 8.83
C MET A 1 -1.44 -12.10 7.41
N SER A 2 -1.58 -10.96 6.74
CA SER A 2 -1.00 -10.75 5.41
C SER A 2 0.43 -10.24 5.52
N ILE A 3 1.33 -10.77 4.71
CA ILE A 3 2.75 -10.38 4.69
C ILE A 3 3.01 -9.61 3.41
N PHE A 4 3.68 -8.46 3.53
CA PHE A 4 4.13 -7.71 2.36
C PHE A 4 5.45 -8.29 1.84
N THR A 5 5.46 -8.60 0.55
CA THR A 5 6.69 -8.88 -0.21
C THR A 5 7.15 -7.58 -0.86
N ARG A 6 8.39 -7.14 -0.58
CA ARG A 6 9.01 -6.04 -1.30
C ARG A 6 9.72 -6.57 -2.53
N HIS A 7 9.50 -5.88 -3.64
CA HIS A 7 10.16 -6.16 -4.92
C HIS A 7 11.26 -5.12 -5.15
N GLY A 8 12.31 -5.52 -5.86
CA GLY A 8 13.38 -4.62 -6.27
C GLY A 8 12.88 -3.48 -7.15
N ALA A 9 13.69 -2.43 -7.29
CA ALA A 9 13.38 -1.35 -8.21
C ALA A 9 13.30 -1.89 -9.65
N ASP A 10 12.27 -1.46 -10.39
CA ASP A 10 12.12 -1.75 -11.81
C ASP A 10 12.12 -0.43 -12.56
N THR A 11 13.32 -0.06 -13.02
CA THR A 11 13.58 1.20 -13.71
C THR A 11 12.91 1.26 -15.07
N SER A 12 12.54 0.12 -15.68
CA SER A 12 11.88 0.09 -16.99
C SER A 12 10.44 0.60 -16.96
N LEU A 13 9.82 0.58 -15.77
CA LEU A 13 8.46 1.07 -15.51
C LEU A 13 8.45 2.35 -14.65
N GLY A 14 9.61 2.97 -14.46
CA GLY A 14 9.76 4.15 -13.59
C GLY A 14 9.50 3.88 -12.11
N ARG A 15 9.50 2.60 -11.68
CA ARG A 15 9.17 2.16 -10.31
C ARG A 15 10.43 2.09 -9.48
N ILE A 16 10.50 2.91 -8.43
CA ILE A 16 11.66 2.94 -7.52
C ILE A 16 11.51 1.99 -6.35
N ALA A 17 10.28 1.69 -5.95
CA ALA A 17 9.97 0.72 -4.92
C ALA A 17 8.58 0.14 -5.16
N HIS A 18 8.42 -1.15 -4.85
CA HIS A 18 7.14 -1.83 -4.96
C HIS A 18 6.98 -2.85 -3.83
N ALA A 19 5.80 -2.91 -3.25
CA ALA A 19 5.41 -3.93 -2.30
C ALA A 19 4.03 -4.49 -2.64
N THR A 20 3.82 -5.78 -2.36
CA THR A 20 2.54 -6.46 -2.54
C THR A 20 2.18 -7.31 -1.33
N ALA A 21 0.90 -7.44 -1.02
CA ALA A 21 0.40 -8.39 -0.05
C ALA A 21 -0.89 -9.05 -0.55
N THR A 22 -1.00 -10.36 -0.38
CA THR A 22 -2.27 -11.07 -0.57
C THR A 22 -3.09 -10.96 0.71
N LEU A 23 -4.27 -10.36 0.61
CA LEU A 23 -5.21 -10.21 1.72
C LEU A 23 -5.95 -11.53 1.97
N PRO A 24 -6.51 -11.76 3.18
CA PRO A 24 -7.27 -12.97 3.48
C PRO A 24 -8.51 -13.16 2.57
N SER A 25 -9.03 -12.06 2.01
CA SER A 25 -10.09 -12.06 1.01
C SER A 25 -9.65 -12.58 -0.37
N GLY A 26 -8.36 -12.85 -0.57
CA GLY A 26 -7.77 -13.20 -1.87
C GLY A 26 -7.42 -11.99 -2.75
N ALA A 27 -7.74 -10.77 -2.31
CA ALA A 27 -7.38 -9.55 -3.03
C ALA A 27 -5.86 -9.27 -2.94
N LEU A 28 -5.29 -8.67 -3.99
CA LEU A 28 -3.89 -8.26 -4.01
C LEU A 28 -3.80 -6.76 -3.71
N LEU A 29 -3.19 -6.42 -2.58
CA LEU A 29 -2.83 -5.06 -2.23
C LEU A 29 -1.43 -4.75 -2.77
N GLN A 30 -1.26 -3.58 -3.35
CA GLN A 30 0.02 -3.11 -3.87
C GLN A 30 0.31 -1.67 -3.46
N ALA A 31 1.56 -1.39 -3.13
CA ALA A 31 2.09 -0.04 -2.97
C ALA A 31 3.26 0.13 -3.93
N THR A 32 3.26 1.20 -4.73
CA THR A 32 4.31 1.47 -5.71
C THR A 32 4.73 2.93 -5.64
N ALA A 33 6.02 3.19 -5.49
CA ALA A 33 6.58 4.53 -5.64
C ALA A 33 7.11 4.69 -7.08
N TYR A 34 6.72 5.79 -7.74
CA TYR A 34 7.10 6.14 -9.10
C TYR A 34 8.03 7.35 -9.11
N ASN A 35 9.12 7.27 -9.86
CA ASN A 35 10.08 8.37 -10.00
C ASN A 35 9.49 9.55 -10.78
N GLU A 36 8.92 9.26 -11.96
CA GLU A 36 8.47 10.28 -12.91
C GLU A 36 7.29 11.10 -12.39
N LEU A 37 6.36 10.42 -11.71
CA LEU A 37 5.20 11.07 -11.09
C LEU A 37 5.53 11.68 -9.72
N ARG A 38 6.73 11.42 -9.17
CA ARG A 38 7.11 11.72 -7.79
C ARG A 38 6.00 11.38 -6.80
N GLY A 39 5.40 10.20 -6.96
CA GLY A 39 4.17 9.81 -6.25
C GLY A 39 4.20 8.37 -5.76
N VAL A 40 3.31 8.07 -4.80
CA VAL A 40 3.07 6.75 -4.26
C VAL A 40 1.65 6.33 -4.64
N HIS A 41 1.51 5.20 -5.30
CA HIS A 41 0.22 4.62 -5.66
C HIS A 41 -0.09 3.45 -4.74
N LEU A 42 -1.28 3.47 -4.13
CA LEU A 42 -1.85 2.37 -3.35
C LEU A 42 -2.99 1.75 -4.16
N GLY A 43 -2.83 0.50 -4.55
CA GLY A 43 -3.76 -0.22 -5.42
C GLY A 43 -4.36 -1.46 -4.74
N LEU A 44 -5.65 -1.69 -4.90
CA LEU A 44 -6.30 -2.94 -4.53
C LEU A 44 -6.85 -3.64 -5.78
N ILE A 45 -6.33 -4.83 -6.08
CA ILE A 45 -6.80 -5.66 -7.20
C ILE A 45 -7.71 -6.77 -6.65
N THR A 46 -8.94 -6.80 -7.15
CA THR A 46 -9.89 -7.89 -6.93
C THR A 46 -10.20 -8.58 -8.26
N GLY A 47 -9.84 -9.85 -8.41
CA GLY A 47 -10.13 -10.61 -9.64
C GLY A 47 -9.45 -10.06 -10.91
N VAL A 48 -10.19 -9.98 -12.02
CA VAL A 48 -9.69 -9.83 -13.41
C VAL A 48 -9.46 -8.38 -13.90
N GLY A 49 -9.11 -7.43 -13.02
CA GLY A 49 -8.37 -6.24 -13.49
C GLY A 49 -8.90 -4.85 -13.15
N GLN A 50 -9.83 -4.70 -12.19
CA GLN A 50 -10.06 -3.38 -11.59
C GLN A 50 -9.09 -3.19 -10.42
N ALA A 51 -8.11 -2.31 -10.61
CA ALA A 51 -7.28 -1.79 -9.54
C ALA A 51 -7.89 -0.46 -9.07
N TYR A 52 -8.48 -0.42 -7.87
CA TYR A 52 -8.74 0.87 -7.24
C TYR A 52 -7.39 1.45 -6.85
N ALA A 53 -6.93 2.46 -7.57
CA ALA A 53 -5.63 3.09 -7.34
C ALA A 53 -5.84 4.49 -6.76
N MET A 54 -5.29 4.72 -5.58
CA MET A 54 -5.13 6.05 -5.02
C MET A 54 -3.70 6.51 -5.28
N ALA A 55 -3.54 7.75 -5.73
CA ALA A 55 -2.25 8.37 -5.94
C ALA A 55 -2.02 9.46 -4.90
N PHE A 56 -0.84 9.46 -4.32
CA PHE A 56 -0.44 10.39 -3.26
C PHE A 56 0.91 11.02 -3.60
N THR A 57 1.11 12.26 -3.20
CA THR A 57 2.46 12.79 -3.00
C THR A 57 3.18 12.03 -1.87
N PRO A 58 4.52 12.13 -1.75
CA PRO A 58 5.25 11.45 -0.68
C PRO A 58 4.81 11.92 0.72
N CYS A 59 4.39 13.17 0.87
CA CYS A 59 3.91 13.71 2.14
C CYS A 59 2.53 13.15 2.50
N GLU A 60 1.59 13.12 1.55
CA GLU A 60 0.25 12.55 1.77
C GLU A 60 0.32 11.04 2.08
N ALA A 61 1.18 10.30 1.37
CA ALA A 61 1.35 8.87 1.62
C ALA A 61 1.82 8.59 3.06
N ARG A 62 2.73 9.42 3.58
CA ARG A 62 3.21 9.31 4.98
C ARG A 62 2.11 9.65 5.98
N ALA A 63 1.30 10.68 5.70
CA ALA A 63 0.17 11.05 6.55
C ALA A 63 -0.87 9.92 6.61
N VAL A 64 -1.27 9.37 5.46
CA VAL A 64 -2.20 8.23 5.40
C VAL A 64 -1.65 7.01 6.15
N ALA A 65 -0.36 6.69 5.97
CA ALA A 65 0.27 5.59 6.71
C ALA A 65 0.25 5.83 8.24
N ALA A 66 0.46 7.06 8.70
CA ALA A 66 0.40 7.39 10.12
C ALA A 66 -1.01 7.18 10.70
N GLU A 67 -2.05 7.63 10.00
CA GLU A 67 -3.45 7.44 10.42
C GLU A 67 -3.84 5.95 10.44
N LEU A 68 -3.34 5.15 9.49
CA LEU A 68 -3.57 3.70 9.48
C LEU A 68 -2.96 3.01 10.70
N VAL A 69 -1.76 3.42 11.11
CA VAL A 69 -1.12 2.92 12.33
C VAL A 69 -1.90 3.35 13.57
N ALA A 70 -2.30 4.62 13.66
CA ALA A 70 -3.09 5.12 14.78
C ALA A 70 -4.43 4.38 14.94
N CYS A 71 -5.12 4.07 13.83
CA CYS A 71 -6.34 3.26 13.83
C CYS A 71 -6.08 1.83 14.34
N ALA A 72 -4.96 1.20 13.95
CA ALA A 72 -4.61 -0.13 14.42
C ALA A 72 -4.30 -0.16 15.92
N ASP A 73 -3.53 0.83 16.40
CA ASP A 73 -3.20 0.97 17.82
C ASP A 73 -4.47 1.17 18.67
N ALA A 74 -5.42 1.97 18.19
CA ALA A 74 -6.70 2.18 18.86
C ALA A 74 -7.53 0.89 19.00
N LEU A 75 -7.51 0.02 17.98
CA LEU A 75 -8.19 -1.28 18.03
C LEU A 75 -7.53 -2.22 19.06
N ASP A 76 -6.20 -2.27 19.10
CA ASP A 76 -5.46 -3.08 20.06
C ASP A 76 -5.66 -2.61 21.51
N GLN A 77 -5.79 -1.30 21.72
CA GLN A 77 -6.10 -0.73 23.04
C GLN A 77 -7.54 -1.05 23.47
N HIS A 78 -8.50 -1.00 22.54
CA HIS A 78 -9.90 -1.32 22.85
C HIS A 78 -10.10 -2.81 23.19
N GLY A 79 -9.41 -3.72 22.49
CA GLY A 79 -9.51 -5.16 22.75
C GLY A 79 -8.85 -5.66 24.04
N ARG A 80 -8.17 -4.77 24.79
CA ARG A 80 -7.51 -5.06 26.08
C ARG A 80 -8.29 -4.55 27.30
N GLY A 81 -9.45 -3.93 27.09
CA GLY A 81 -10.35 -3.44 28.14
C GLY A 81 -11.33 -4.48 28.65
#